data_AF-A0A7V6SLW5-F1
#
_entry.id   AF-A0A7V6SLW5-F1
#
_cell.length_a   1.000
_cell.length_b   1.000
_cell.length_c   1.000
_cell.angle_alpha   90.00
_cell.angle_beta   90.00
_cell.angle_gamma   90.00
#
_symmetry.space_group_name_H-M   'P 1'
#
loop_
_entity.id
_entity.type
_entity.pdbx_description
1 polymer ?
#
loop_
_entity_poly.entity_id
_entity_poly.type
_entity_poly.pdbx_seq_one_letter_code
_entity_poly.pdbx_strand_id
1 'polypeptide(L)'
;MKNPQDIILKPIITEQSMEETMYGKYTFVVAKNATKTEIRKACEDMFDVKVLKVNTMHLQGKMRRMGKTKGRTASWKKAVITIDLDPQPEEYILPGGKVETKSKRYKTEITEFGFGQ
;
A
#
# COMPACT_ATOMS: atom_id res chain seq x y z
N MET A 1 1.72 -16.51 -10.66
CA MET A 1 1.51 -15.54 -9.56
C MET A 1 2.15 -14.23 -9.98
N LYS A 2 1.55 -13.08 -9.66
CA LYS A 2 2.20 -11.78 -9.92
C LYS A 2 3.19 -11.49 -8.80
N ASN A 3 4.34 -10.91 -9.13
CA ASN A 3 5.30 -10.52 -8.11
C ASN A 3 4.77 -9.27 -7.36
N PRO A 4 5.03 -9.14 -6.05
CA PRO A 4 4.66 -7.95 -5.27
C PRO A 4 5.15 -6.63 -5.89
N GLN A 5 6.35 -6.65 -6.48
CA GLN A 5 7.00 -5.51 -7.13
C GLN A 5 6.23 -5.02 -8.38
N ASP A 6 5.49 -5.89 -9.05
CA ASP A 6 4.67 -5.50 -10.20
C ASP A 6 3.35 -4.84 -9.78
N ILE A 7 2.93 -5.06 -8.51
CA ILE A 7 1.66 -4.57 -7.99
C ILE A 7 1.82 -3.15 -7.43
N ILE A 8 2.86 -2.90 -6.63
CA ILE A 8 3.16 -1.59 -6.04
C ILE A 8 4.23 -0.92 -6.89
N LEU A 9 3.86 0.11 -7.66
CA LEU A 9 4.74 0.70 -8.67
C LEU A 9 5.57 1.86 -8.13
N LYS A 10 4.96 2.78 -7.38
CA LYS A 10 5.65 3.94 -6.79
C LYS A 10 4.85 4.61 -5.68
N PRO A 11 5.51 5.26 -4.71
CA PRO A 11 4.83 6.12 -3.73
C PRO A 11 4.32 7.42 -4.38
N ILE A 12 3.32 8.02 -3.77
CA ILE A 12 2.81 9.35 -4.15
C ILE A 12 3.20 10.32 -3.05
N ILE A 13 3.95 11.35 -3.43
CA ILE A 13 4.43 12.40 -2.52
C ILE A 13 3.72 13.69 -2.90
N THR A 14 2.87 14.14 -1.99
CA THR A 14 2.05 15.36 -2.03
C THR A 14 1.88 15.83 -0.59
N GLU A 15 1.56 17.10 -0.36
CA GLU A 15 1.31 17.62 1.00
C GLU A 15 0.27 16.77 1.75
N GLN A 16 -0.84 16.45 1.08
CA GLN A 16 -1.89 15.59 1.63
C GLN A 16 -1.37 14.20 2.01
N SER A 17 -0.62 13.54 1.13
CA SER A 17 -0.13 12.19 1.43
C SER A 17 0.90 12.18 2.56
N MET A 18 1.63 13.28 2.75
CA MET A 18 2.57 13.43 3.87
C MET A 18 1.84 13.63 5.20
N GLU A 19 0.76 14.42 5.21
CA GLU A 19 -0.11 14.56 6.38
C GLU A 19 -0.77 13.22 6.75
N GLU A 20 -1.22 12.47 5.75
CA GLU A 20 -1.83 11.15 5.94
C GLU A 20 -0.89 10.12 6.57
N THR A 21 0.43 10.25 6.38
CA THR A 21 1.44 9.37 6.98
C THR A 21 1.39 9.38 8.52
N MET A 22 1.10 10.54 9.14
CA MET A 22 0.96 10.65 10.59
C MET A 22 -0.15 9.75 11.15
N TYR A 23 -1.13 9.42 10.31
CA TYR A 23 -2.24 8.52 10.64
C TYR A 23 -2.00 7.07 10.18
N GLY A 24 -0.77 6.71 9.82
CA GLY A 24 -0.43 5.38 9.28
C GLY A 24 -1.03 5.10 7.90
N LYS A 25 -1.37 6.14 7.13
CA LYS A 25 -1.94 5.99 5.78
C LYS A 25 -0.88 6.32 4.73
N TYR A 26 -0.59 5.36 3.88
CA TYR A 26 0.40 5.47 2.82
C TYR A 26 -0.25 5.37 1.44
N THR A 27 0.14 6.26 0.54
CA THR A 27 -0.47 6.35 -0.79
C THR A 27 0.49 5.90 -1.88
N PHE A 28 0.06 4.93 -2.69
CA PHE A 28 0.84 4.35 -3.78
C PHE A 28 0.10 4.42 -5.12
N VAL A 29 0.88 4.48 -6.20
CA VAL A 29 0.42 4.08 -7.53
C VAL A 29 0.59 2.58 -7.65
N VAL A 30 -0.48 1.91 -8.04
CA VAL A 30 -0.52 0.45 -8.18
C VAL A 30 -0.93 0.04 -9.60
N ALA A 31 -0.67 -1.22 -9.95
CA ALA A 31 -1.10 -1.78 -11.21
C ALA A 31 -2.63 -1.70 -11.38
N LYS A 32 -3.09 -1.33 -12.59
CA LYS A 32 -4.53 -1.10 -12.87
C LYS A 32 -5.38 -2.35 -12.68
N ASN A 33 -4.80 -3.51 -12.95
CA ASN A 33 -5.45 -4.81 -12.84
C ASN A 33 -5.34 -5.41 -11.44
N ALA A 34 -4.68 -4.76 -10.47
CA ALA A 34 -4.52 -5.30 -9.13
C ALA A 34 -5.80 -5.19 -8.31
N THR A 35 -6.14 -6.26 -7.60
CA THR A 35 -7.26 -6.30 -6.63
C THR A 35 -6.80 -5.85 -5.24
N LYS A 36 -7.74 -5.49 -4.35
CA LYS A 36 -7.40 -5.06 -2.98
C LYS A 36 -6.67 -6.14 -2.19
N THR A 37 -7.03 -7.40 -2.37
CA THR A 37 -6.40 -8.55 -1.70
C THR A 37 -4.96 -8.74 -2.17
N GLU A 38 -4.69 -8.58 -3.47
CA GLU A 38 -3.33 -8.62 -4.03
C GLU A 38 -2.48 -7.47 -3.49
N ILE A 39 -3.03 -6.24 -3.45
CA ILE A 39 -2.32 -5.06 -2.92
C ILE A 39 -1.98 -5.24 -1.44
N ARG A 40 -2.91 -5.80 -0.65
CA ARG A 40 -2.67 -6.10 0.77
C ARG A 40 -1.47 -7.01 0.94
N LYS A 41 -1.50 -8.19 0.29
CA LYS A 41 -0.43 -9.18 0.36
C LYS A 41 0.90 -8.60 -0.12
N ALA A 42 0.90 -7.91 -1.26
CA ALA A 42 2.11 -7.30 -1.80
C ALA A 42 2.74 -6.27 -0.85
N CYS A 43 1.91 -5.49 -0.13
CA CYS A 43 2.38 -4.50 0.83
C CYS A 43 2.93 -5.16 2.11
N GLU A 44 2.24 -6.18 2.62
CA GLU A 44 2.69 -6.97 3.77
C GLU A 44 4.01 -7.68 3.47
N ASP A 45 4.16 -8.25 2.28
CA ASP A 45 5.37 -8.98 1.86
C ASP A 45 6.57 -8.07 1.56
N MET A 46 6.34 -6.85 1.05
CA MET A 46 7.42 -5.94 0.61
C MET A 46 7.96 -5.07 1.76
N PHE A 47 7.10 -4.70 2.71
CA PHE A 47 7.45 -3.76 3.77
C PHE A 47 7.44 -4.39 5.17
N ASP A 48 7.07 -5.67 5.30
CA ASP A 48 6.91 -6.36 6.58
C ASP A 48 5.99 -5.60 7.56
N VAL A 49 4.93 -5.00 7.03
CA VAL A 49 3.93 -4.24 7.81
C VAL A 49 2.65 -5.06 7.97
N LYS A 50 1.87 -4.78 9.02
CA LYS A 50 0.51 -5.30 9.15
C LYS A 50 -0.44 -4.31 8.48
N VAL A 51 -1.12 -4.71 7.41
CA VAL A 51 -2.11 -3.85 6.76
C VAL A 51 -3.47 -4.03 7.42
N LEU A 52 -4.14 -2.94 7.79
CA LEU A 52 -5.50 -2.94 8.31
C LEU A 52 -6.52 -2.83 7.19
N LYS A 53 -6.34 -1.85 6.30
CA LYS A 53 -7.32 -1.49 5.27
C LYS A 53 -6.66 -1.03 3.99
N VAL A 54 -7.30 -1.35 2.86
CA VAL A 54 -6.90 -0.90 1.52
C VAL A 54 -8.06 -0.19 0.82
N ASN A 55 -7.84 1.06 0.47
CA ASN A 55 -8.72 1.89 -0.33
C ASN A 55 -8.10 2.08 -1.71
N THR A 56 -8.89 1.91 -2.77
CA THR A 56 -8.39 2.03 -4.15
C THR A 56 -9.29 2.94 -4.97
N MET A 57 -8.71 3.72 -5.86
CA MET A 57 -9.47 4.50 -6.86
C MET A 57 -8.77 4.50 -8.22
N HIS A 58 -9.57 4.46 -9.28
CA HIS A 58 -9.08 4.58 -10.65
C HIS A 58 -9.11 6.05 -11.08
N LEU A 59 -7.94 6.59 -11.44
CA LEU A 59 -7.83 7.94 -11.98
C LEU A 59 -7.69 7.87 -13.49
N GLN A 60 -8.59 8.55 -14.18
CA GLN A 60 -8.46 8.71 -15.62
C GLN A 60 -7.35 9.71 -15.95
N GLY A 61 -6.62 9.42 -17.03
CA GLY A 61 -5.62 10.33 -17.53
C GLY A 61 -6.23 11.65 -18.00
N LYS A 62 -5.54 12.75 -17.70
CA LYS A 62 -5.95 14.10 -18.11
C LYS A 62 -5.77 14.25 -19.63
N MET A 63 -6.69 14.99 -20.26
CA MET A 63 -6.52 15.43 -21.65
C MET A 63 -5.32 16.38 -21.71
N ARG A 64 -4.40 16.13 -22.64
CA ARG A 64 -3.24 17.00 -22.90
C ARG A 64 -3.16 17.24 -24.40
N ARG A 65 -2.62 18.39 -24.77
CA ARG A 65 -2.42 18.78 -26.17
C ARG A 65 -0.95 19.09 -26.37
N MET A 66 -0.38 18.56 -27.45
CA MET A 66 0.96 18.88 -27.89
C MET A 66 0.87 19.36 -29.34
N GLY A 67 0.98 20.67 -29.55
CA GLY A 67 0.82 21.30 -30.87
C GLY A 67 -0.56 21.04 -31.47
N LYS A 68 -0.60 20.32 -32.60
CA LYS A 68 -1.84 19.96 -33.31
C LYS A 68 -2.54 18.73 -32.71
N THR A 69 -1.81 17.84 -32.04
CA THR A 69 -2.35 16.56 -31.56
C THR A 69 -2.94 16.69 -30.15
N LYS A 70 -4.15 16.17 -29.97
CA LYS A 70 -4.80 16.01 -28.66
C LYS A 70 -4.73 14.55 -28.24
N GLY A 71 -4.29 14.27 -27.02
CA GLY A 71 -4.20 12.93 -26.46
C GLY A 71 -4.52 12.92 -24.96
N ARG A 72 -4.44 11.75 -24.34
CA ARG A 72 -4.60 11.59 -22.89
C ARG A 72 -3.33 11.03 -22.28
N THR A 73 -3.00 11.48 -21.09
CA THR A 73 -1.99 10.80 -20.27
C THR A 73 -2.49 9.39 -19.91
N ALA A 74 -1.59 8.48 -19.56
CA ALA A 74 -1.98 7.18 -19.05
C ALA A 74 -2.90 7.33 -17.82
N SER A 75 -4.00 6.56 -17.80
CA SER A 75 -4.74 6.34 -16.55
C SER A 75 -3.85 5.60 -15.55
N TRP A 76 -4.23 5.60 -14.27
CA TRP A 76 -3.51 4.88 -13.23
C TRP A 76 -4.46 4.56 -12.07
N LYS A 77 -4.06 3.63 -11.20
CA LYS A 77 -4.81 3.27 -9.99
C LYS A 77 -4.03 3.79 -8.78
N LYS A 78 -4.72 4.51 -7.90
CA LYS A 78 -4.22 4.94 -6.60
C LYS A 78 -4.69 3.96 -5.54
N ALA A 79 -3.79 3.56 -4.64
CA ALA A 79 -4.12 2.82 -3.44
C ALA A 79 -3.70 3.65 -2.22
N VAL A 80 -4.60 3.79 -1.24
CA VAL A 80 -4.33 4.30 0.09
C VAL A 80 -4.40 3.11 1.03
N ILE A 81 -3.29 2.85 1.71
CA ILE A 81 -3.09 1.66 2.55
C ILE A 81 -2.93 2.15 3.97
N THR A 82 -3.75 1.62 4.88
CA THR A 82 -3.66 1.91 6.31
C THR A 82 -2.92 0.76 6.97
N ILE A 83 -1.79 1.06 7.60
CA ILE A 83 -1.03 0.10 8.40
C ILE A 83 -1.46 0.14 9.86
N ASP A 84 -1.12 -0.91 10.59
CA ASP A 84 -1.24 -0.94 12.04
C ASP A 84 -0.03 -0.24 12.67
N LEU A 85 -0.31 0.73 13.55
CA LEU A 85 0.72 1.48 14.27
C LEU A 85 1.15 0.76 15.56
N ASP A 86 0.30 -0.09 16.11
CA ASP A 86 0.56 -0.85 17.34
C ASP A 86 0.18 -2.33 17.15
N PRO A 87 0.99 -3.09 16.40
CA PRO A 87 0.69 -4.47 16.08
C PRO A 87 0.83 -5.36 17.33
N GLN A 88 -0.30 -5.74 17.90
CA GLN A 88 -0.35 -6.71 19.00
C GLN A 88 -0.05 -8.13 18.50
N PRO A 89 0.65 -8.96 19.28
CA PRO A 89 0.93 -10.33 18.89
C PRO A 89 -0.36 -11.16 18.83
N GLU A 90 -0.53 -11.95 17.75
CA GLU A 90 -1.69 -12.82 17.60
C GLU A 90 -1.58 -14.00 18.58
N GLU A 91 -2.47 -14.03 19.57
CA GLU A 91 -2.60 -15.11 20.54
C GLU A 91 -3.54 -16.20 20.02
N TYR A 92 -3.06 -17.44 20.00
CA TYR A 92 -3.86 -18.60 19.64
C TYR A 92 -4.07 -19.47 20.87
N ILE A 93 -5.33 -19.79 21.16
CA ILE A 93 -5.68 -20.74 22.21
C ILE A 93 -5.62 -22.14 21.61
N LEU A 94 -4.67 -22.95 22.09
CA LEU A 94 -4.60 -24.37 21.74
C LEU A 94 -5.69 -25.16 22.49
N PRO A 95 -6.20 -26.27 21.93
CA PRO A 95 -7.06 -27.19 22.66
C PRO A 95 -6.31 -27.68 23.92
N GLY A 96 -6.82 -27.30 25.10
CA GLY A 96 -6.14 -27.48 26.40
C GLY A 96 -5.79 -26.19 27.15
N GLY A 97 -6.17 -25.01 26.63
CA GLY A 97 -6.05 -23.72 27.34
C GLY A 97 -4.63 -23.15 27.38
N LYS A 98 -3.69 -23.75 26.63
CA LYS A 98 -2.34 -23.21 26.44
C LYS A 98 -2.39 -22.13 25.36
N VAL A 99 -1.87 -20.94 25.67
CA VAL A 99 -1.77 -19.83 24.73
C VAL A 99 -0.40 -19.90 24.04
N GLU A 100 -0.39 -19.94 22.71
CA GLU A 100 0.82 -19.80 21.91
C GLU A 100 0.84 -18.43 21.22
N THR A 101 1.98 -17.74 21.32
CA THR A 101 2.20 -16.42 20.75
C THR A 101 3.08 -16.53 19.50
N LYS A 102 2.57 -16.15 18.32
CA LYS A 102 3.41 -16.01 17.12
C LYS A 102 4.07 -14.63 17.10
N SER A 103 5.40 -14.59 17.14
CA SER A 103 6.19 -13.36 17.12
C SER A 103 6.56 -12.95 15.68
N LYS A 104 5.61 -12.39 14.92
CA LYS A 104 5.97 -11.61 13.73
C LYS A 104 6.29 -10.19 14.16
N ARG A 105 7.50 -9.72 13.85
CA ARG A 105 7.90 -8.32 14.04
C ARG A 105 7.42 -7.53 12.83
N TYR A 106 6.45 -6.65 13.02
CA TYR A 106 5.97 -5.75 11.98
C TYR A 106 6.63 -4.39 12.11
N LYS A 107 6.94 -3.75 10.98
CA LYS A 107 7.35 -2.35 10.97
C LYS A 107 6.12 -1.46 11.22
N THR A 108 6.30 -0.42 12.01
CA THR A 108 5.27 0.60 12.32
C THR A 108 5.31 1.79 11.36
N GLU A 109 6.35 1.89 10.54
CA GLU A 109 6.53 2.94 9.54
C GLU A 109 7.14 2.37 8.26
N ILE A 110 6.75 2.93 7.11
CA ILE A 110 7.36 2.62 5.82
C ILE A 110 8.43 3.69 5.57
N THR A 111 9.65 3.42 6.06
CA THR A 111 10.78 4.35 5.96
C THR A 111 11.21 4.59 4.51
N GLU A 112 10.94 3.66 3.59
CA GLU A 112 11.22 3.83 2.16
C GLU A 112 10.16 4.69 1.42
N PHE A 113 9.23 5.32 2.13
CA PHE A 113 8.25 6.22 1.54
C PHE A 113 8.88 7.59 1.21
N GLY A 114 9.54 7.68 0.06
CA GLY A 114 9.85 8.96 -0.58
C GLY A 114 11.24 9.56 -0.31
N PHE A 115 12.17 8.80 0.26
CA PHE A 115 13.59 9.17 0.26
C PHE A 115 14.43 8.05 -0.36
N GLY A 116 15.09 8.36 -1.48
CA GLY A 116 16.13 7.52 -2.09
C GLY A 116 15.64 6.41 -3.04
N GLN A 117 15.59 6.75 -4.33
CA GLN A 117 16.32 5.97 -5.33
C GLN A 117 17.55 6.77 -5.74
#